data_AF-A0A9N9I8F1-F1
#
_entry.id   AF-A0A9N9I8F1-F1
#
_cell.length_a   1.000
_cell.length_b   1.000
_cell.length_c   1.000
_cell.angle_alpha   90.00
_cell.angle_beta   90.00
_cell.angle_gamma   90.00
#
_symmetry.space_group_name_H-M   'P 1'
#
loop_
_entity.id
_entity.type
_entity.pdbx_description
1 polymer ?
#
loop_
_entity_poly.entity_id
_entity_poly.type
_entity_poly.pdbx_seq_one_letter_code
_entity_poly.pdbx_strand_id
1 'polypeptide(L)'
;LDKIAESYPKDFESRFQDIIDLLVGWYIDTSVSDSLHLQIADLFKKLRPFWSQHLDFAYELMSHFLVDMEALSRGMISPEGSQVDNDEIKNVIPTNLKVLLSCFQAVTAAIVPVLSQKLEDVHTINDSNADSDHPFDRLRSSIVNFILTIGETYMDTEWFEKGIQTILALSVPRKEHFVHNQIQAIKFWLLQVQNGFQKECSASVFDEWFDCLLQVLAHWFPHVHQDVIYTLLNPNSSLMKLRWVYPFNSRFHSDFMDLIRFFFSSTSEKEESSLIHQITSEIGLMISFILLSPNNAIISKIHPQRKNFSIFNVVQENQEFHSLLESLRLSLEKPDIQSKSHILDERSAMLILTFDIEILSELACAWGHAGEVFLTLYVIINKIIEHDYFEGVIMNLLLNTLRRTSKSEDYFIDNSKGKDLVAPTFLAMITIILTFLQNQRELSFNSLSLLLEWTRDILLFCKNHQFSSIESKSEIQKEISQIICILADISGIAKNINIRLQIPKIIGYYFDVFGTLHLREEVFSKIIDR
;
A
#
# COMPACT_ATOMS: atom_id res chain seq x y z
N LEU A 1 2.10 35.95 -35.80
CA LEU A 1 1.02 34.97 -35.99
C LEU A 1 -0.18 35.28 -35.11
N ASP A 2 -0.01 35.45 -33.79
CA ASP A 2 -1.07 35.90 -32.86
C ASP A 2 -1.98 37.01 -33.40
N LYS A 3 -1.40 38.17 -33.76
CA LYS A 3 -2.17 39.30 -34.29
C LYS A 3 -2.94 38.98 -35.58
N ILE A 4 -2.42 38.06 -36.40
CA ILE A 4 -3.06 37.63 -37.65
C ILE A 4 -4.23 36.70 -37.33
N ALA A 5 -4.03 35.76 -36.40
CA ALA A 5 -5.10 34.88 -35.93
C ALA A 5 -6.25 35.67 -35.28
N GLU A 6 -5.96 36.73 -34.53
CA GLU A 6 -6.97 37.63 -33.95
C GLU A 6 -7.69 38.50 -34.99
N SER A 7 -6.95 39.04 -35.97
CA SER A 7 -7.51 39.99 -36.94
C SER A 7 -8.22 39.32 -38.12
N TYR A 8 -7.81 38.09 -38.47
CA TYR A 8 -8.28 37.35 -39.65
C TYR A 8 -8.55 35.87 -39.32
N PRO A 9 -9.45 35.56 -38.37
CA PRO A 9 -9.62 34.19 -37.87
C PRO A 9 -10.05 33.20 -38.95
N LYS A 10 -10.92 33.59 -39.90
CA LYS A 10 -11.40 32.70 -40.97
C LYS A 10 -10.31 32.32 -41.98
N ASP A 11 -9.51 33.30 -42.40
CA ASP A 11 -8.41 33.05 -43.32
C ASP A 11 -7.29 32.26 -42.62
N PHE A 12 -7.07 32.54 -41.34
CA PHE A 12 -6.13 31.80 -40.50
C PHE A 12 -6.53 30.34 -40.31
N GLU A 13 -7.81 30.07 -40.02
CA GLU A 13 -8.37 28.71 -39.89
C GLU A 13 -8.13 27.88 -41.16
N SER A 14 -8.35 28.47 -42.35
CA SER A 14 -8.10 27.79 -43.63
C SER A 14 -6.64 27.37 -43.87
N ARG A 15 -5.70 27.96 -43.14
CA ARG A 15 -4.25 27.70 -43.21
C ARG A 15 -3.68 27.13 -41.92
N PHE A 16 -4.55 26.74 -40.99
CA PHE A 16 -4.13 26.36 -39.65
C PHE A 16 -3.14 25.20 -39.65
N GLN A 17 -3.45 24.12 -40.39
CA GLN A 17 -2.58 22.95 -40.51
C GLN A 17 -1.21 23.31 -41.08
N ASP A 18 -1.17 24.02 -42.22
CA ASP A 18 0.06 24.50 -42.86
C ASP A 18 0.93 25.32 -41.88
N ILE A 19 0.29 26.16 -41.05
CA ILE A 19 0.97 27.01 -40.08
C ILE A 19 1.53 26.17 -38.93
N ILE A 20 0.78 25.20 -38.41
CA ILE A 20 1.25 24.30 -37.35
C ILE A 20 2.43 23.46 -37.84
N ASP A 21 2.36 22.90 -39.05
CA ASP A 21 3.45 22.09 -39.60
C ASP A 21 4.77 22.90 -39.72
N LEU A 22 4.67 24.16 -40.14
CA LEU A 22 5.83 25.07 -40.16
C LEU A 22 6.37 25.34 -38.74
N LEU A 23 5.49 25.58 -37.78
CA LEU A 23 5.87 25.82 -36.39
C LEU A 23 6.53 24.59 -35.75
N VAL A 24 6.00 23.39 -36.02
CA VAL A 24 6.59 22.12 -35.58
C VAL A 24 7.97 21.93 -36.22
N GLY A 25 8.11 22.16 -37.52
CA GLY A 25 9.39 22.11 -38.22
C GLY A 25 10.43 23.06 -37.62
N TRP A 26 10.05 24.31 -37.31
CA TRP A 26 10.94 25.27 -36.64
C TRP A 26 11.23 24.91 -35.19
N TYR A 27 10.31 24.25 -34.49
CA TYR A 27 10.53 23.82 -33.12
C TYR A 27 11.52 22.64 -33.04
N ILE A 28 11.54 21.77 -34.05
CA ILE A 28 12.43 20.60 -34.09
C ILE A 28 13.84 20.98 -34.57
N ASP A 29 14.01 22.14 -35.21
CA ASP A 29 15.29 22.62 -35.70
C ASP A 29 16.21 23.04 -34.54
N THR A 30 17.28 22.27 -34.32
CA THR A 30 18.26 22.52 -33.25
C THR A 30 19.12 23.77 -33.45
N SER A 31 19.05 24.40 -34.63
CA SER A 31 19.74 25.67 -34.91
C SER A 31 18.98 26.90 -34.39
N VAL A 32 17.72 26.71 -33.96
CA VAL A 32 16.85 27.75 -33.46
C VAL A 32 17.15 28.08 -32.00
N SER A 33 17.05 29.36 -31.62
CA SER A 33 17.29 29.81 -30.24
C SER A 33 16.21 29.34 -29.27
N ASP A 34 16.57 29.07 -28.02
CA ASP A 34 15.63 28.71 -26.94
C ASP A 34 14.50 29.74 -26.77
N SER A 35 14.79 31.02 -26.99
CA SER A 35 13.80 32.09 -26.93
C SER A 35 12.68 31.91 -27.97
N LEU A 36 13.00 31.38 -29.15
CA LEU A 36 12.03 31.12 -30.19
C LEU A 36 11.24 29.83 -29.90
N HIS A 37 11.87 28.80 -29.33
CA HIS A 37 11.15 27.61 -28.84
C HIS A 37 10.06 27.98 -27.83
N LEU A 38 10.39 28.84 -26.85
CA LEU A 38 9.40 29.33 -25.87
C LEU A 38 8.26 30.10 -26.53
N GLN A 39 8.58 30.99 -27.49
CA GLN A 39 7.55 31.74 -28.23
C GLN A 39 6.64 30.83 -29.06
N ILE A 40 7.19 29.79 -29.68
CA ILE A 40 6.41 28.81 -30.44
C ILE A 40 5.54 27.97 -29.49
N ALA A 41 6.06 27.52 -28.34
CA ALA A 41 5.28 26.81 -27.33
C ALA A 41 4.10 27.64 -26.81
N ASP A 42 4.31 28.93 -26.57
CA ASP A 42 3.25 29.85 -26.16
C ASP A 42 2.24 30.10 -27.29
N LEU A 43 2.70 30.16 -28.54
CA LEU A 43 1.85 30.27 -29.70
C LEU A 43 0.93 29.04 -29.84
N PHE A 44 1.44 27.82 -29.64
CA PHE A 44 0.58 26.62 -29.64
C PHE A 44 -0.57 26.74 -28.64
N LYS A 45 -0.31 27.26 -27.43
CA LYS A 45 -1.34 27.49 -26.40
C LYS A 45 -2.33 28.60 -26.78
N LYS A 46 -1.88 29.69 -27.40
CA LYS A 46 -2.76 30.78 -27.85
C LYS A 46 -3.69 30.35 -28.99
N LEU A 47 -3.25 29.39 -29.80
CA LEU A 47 -4.03 28.85 -30.91
C LEU A 47 -5.06 27.76 -30.50
N ARG A 48 -5.27 27.54 -29.19
CA ARG A 48 -6.31 26.64 -28.64
C ARG A 48 -7.69 26.74 -29.31
N PRO A 49 -8.23 27.94 -29.64
CA PRO A 49 -9.52 28.04 -30.32
C PRO A 49 -9.56 27.30 -31.66
N PHE A 50 -8.48 27.34 -32.43
CA PHE A 50 -8.39 26.69 -33.75
C PHE A 50 -8.16 25.18 -33.62
N TRP A 51 -7.39 24.73 -32.61
CA TRP A 51 -7.24 23.31 -32.32
C TRP A 51 -8.58 22.59 -32.13
N SER A 52 -9.57 23.26 -31.53
CA SER A 52 -10.91 22.68 -31.28
C SER A 52 -11.65 22.28 -32.56
N GLN A 53 -11.36 22.94 -33.68
CA GLN A 53 -11.96 22.72 -34.99
C GLN A 53 -11.17 21.69 -35.81
N HIS A 54 -9.91 21.41 -35.45
CA HIS A 54 -8.99 20.56 -36.19
C HIS A 54 -8.45 19.40 -35.32
N LEU A 55 -9.34 18.72 -34.58
CA LEU A 55 -8.93 17.61 -33.70
C LEU A 55 -8.39 16.40 -34.48
N ASP A 56 -8.93 16.10 -35.65
CA ASP A 56 -8.44 14.98 -36.48
C ASP A 56 -6.97 15.17 -36.87
N PHE A 57 -6.62 16.40 -37.27
CA PHE A 57 -5.23 16.78 -37.53
C PHE A 57 -4.36 16.71 -36.26
N ALA A 58 -4.89 17.13 -35.11
CA ALA A 58 -4.18 17.00 -33.85
C ALA A 58 -3.87 15.54 -33.50
N TYR A 59 -4.81 14.61 -33.78
CA TYR A 59 -4.58 13.17 -33.61
C TYR A 59 -3.50 12.64 -34.57
N GLU A 60 -3.58 13.00 -35.85
CA GLU A 60 -2.59 12.59 -36.86
C GLU A 60 -1.19 13.10 -36.51
N LEU A 61 -1.06 14.37 -36.14
CA LEU A 61 0.21 14.97 -35.74
C LEU A 61 0.82 14.26 -34.53
N MET A 62 0.02 13.99 -33.51
CA MET A 62 0.46 13.29 -32.31
C MET A 62 0.86 11.84 -32.60
N SER A 63 0.16 11.17 -33.53
CA SER A 63 0.52 9.84 -34.01
C SER A 63 1.85 9.87 -34.77
N HIS A 64 2.07 10.85 -35.65
CA HIS A 64 3.34 11.03 -36.36
C HIS A 64 4.51 11.27 -35.41
N PHE A 65 4.34 12.13 -34.40
CA PHE A 65 5.35 12.32 -33.36
C PHE A 65 5.75 11.00 -32.70
N LEU A 66 4.78 10.17 -32.31
CA LEU A 66 5.06 8.87 -31.69
C LEU A 66 5.81 7.93 -32.65
N VAL A 67 5.38 7.83 -33.91
CA VAL A 67 6.05 7.00 -34.93
C VAL A 67 7.50 7.45 -35.15
N ASP A 68 7.72 8.76 -35.29
CA ASP A 68 9.05 9.32 -35.51
C ASP A 68 9.96 9.08 -34.30
N MET A 69 9.43 9.25 -33.09
CA MET A 69 10.18 8.97 -31.87
C MET A 69 10.50 7.49 -31.69
N GLU A 70 9.56 6.58 -32.00
CA GLU A 70 9.79 5.14 -31.99
C GLU A 70 10.85 4.73 -33.03
N ALA A 71 10.84 5.35 -34.21
CA ALA A 71 11.85 5.10 -35.23
C ALA A 71 13.23 5.59 -34.77
N LEU A 72 13.30 6.78 -34.16
CA LEU A 72 14.54 7.33 -33.61
C LEU A 72 15.08 6.49 -32.44
N SER A 73 14.23 5.97 -31.56
CA SER A 73 14.66 5.12 -30.46
C SER A 73 15.15 3.76 -30.95
N ARG A 74 14.45 3.12 -31.89
CA ARG A 74 14.85 1.81 -32.47
C ARG A 74 16.09 1.89 -33.35
N GLY A 75 16.23 2.95 -34.14
CA GLY A 75 17.39 3.15 -35.03
C GLY A 75 18.72 3.30 -34.28
N MET A 76 18.66 3.63 -32.97
CA MET A 76 19.84 3.70 -32.10
C MET A 76 20.15 2.38 -31.38
N ILE A 77 19.24 1.41 -31.43
CA ILE A 77 19.42 0.04 -30.92
C ILE A 77 19.72 -0.87 -32.14
N SER A 78 20.82 -0.61 -32.86
CA SER A 78 21.26 -1.49 -33.96
C SER A 78 22.23 -2.58 -33.46
N PRO A 79 22.11 -3.85 -33.90
CA PRO A 79 22.81 -5.00 -33.34
C PRO A 79 24.21 -5.23 -33.94
N GLU A 80 25.03 -4.19 -34.08
CA GLU A 80 26.42 -4.36 -34.52
C GLU A 80 27.38 -4.11 -33.35
N GLY A 81 27.91 -5.22 -32.84
CA GLY A 81 28.82 -5.25 -31.72
C GLY A 81 30.03 -4.35 -31.90
N SER A 82 30.18 -3.40 -30.99
CA SER A 82 31.48 -2.94 -30.56
C SER A 82 31.46 -2.89 -29.04
N GLN A 83 32.24 -3.80 -28.43
CA GLN A 83 32.53 -3.78 -27.02
C GLN A 83 33.24 -2.46 -26.69
N VAL A 84 32.51 -1.54 -26.07
CA VAL A 84 33.10 -0.46 -25.30
C VAL A 84 32.35 -0.47 -23.97
N ASP A 85 33.09 -0.75 -22.87
CA ASP A 85 32.62 -0.60 -21.49
C ASP A 85 32.01 0.80 -21.33
N ASN A 86 30.68 0.88 -21.21
CA ASN A 86 29.94 2.14 -21.15
C ASN A 86 28.62 1.96 -20.39
N ASP A 87 28.70 1.76 -19.08
CA ASP A 87 27.54 1.94 -18.20
C ASP A 87 27.14 3.42 -18.06
N GLU A 88 27.99 4.36 -18.51
CA GLU A 88 27.71 5.81 -18.45
C GLU A 88 27.04 6.40 -19.71
N ILE A 89 27.14 5.75 -20.89
CA ILE A 89 26.62 6.31 -22.16
C ILE A 89 25.16 5.90 -22.44
N LYS A 90 24.61 4.91 -21.72
CA LYS A 90 23.23 4.43 -21.95
C LYS A 90 22.11 5.35 -21.44
N ASN A 91 22.42 6.37 -20.63
CA ASN A 91 21.39 7.08 -19.85
C ASN A 91 21.10 8.51 -20.34
N VAL A 92 21.65 8.94 -21.48
CA VAL A 92 21.42 10.30 -22.00
C VAL A 92 20.51 10.24 -23.21
N ILE A 93 19.34 10.88 -23.12
CA ILE A 93 18.41 11.01 -24.24
C ILE A 93 19.11 11.78 -25.37
N PRO A 94 19.18 11.21 -26.58
CA PRO A 94 19.73 11.88 -27.75
C PRO A 94 19.09 13.26 -27.99
N THR A 95 19.89 14.24 -28.43
CA THR A 95 19.43 15.63 -28.59
C THR A 95 18.26 15.78 -29.56
N ASN A 96 18.27 15.03 -30.67
CA ASN A 96 17.17 14.97 -31.63
C ASN A 96 15.88 14.41 -31.01
N LEU A 97 15.99 13.33 -30.22
CA LEU A 97 14.85 12.77 -29.49
C LEU A 97 14.35 13.77 -28.45
N LYS A 98 15.25 14.40 -27.67
CA LYS A 98 14.91 15.40 -26.64
C LYS A 98 14.13 16.59 -27.20
N VAL A 99 14.51 17.08 -28.38
CA VAL A 99 13.83 18.20 -29.04
C VAL A 99 12.45 17.77 -29.52
N LEU A 100 12.35 16.60 -30.16
CA LEU A 100 11.08 16.04 -30.63
C LEU A 100 10.11 15.82 -29.45
N LEU A 101 10.62 15.27 -28.35
CA LEU A 101 9.89 15.09 -27.09
C LEU A 101 9.38 16.41 -26.50
N SER A 102 10.22 17.45 -26.53
CA SER A 102 9.85 18.78 -26.05
C SER A 102 8.79 19.42 -26.95
N CYS A 103 8.83 19.18 -28.27
CA CYS A 103 7.82 19.65 -29.21
C CYS A 103 6.47 18.97 -28.94
N PHE A 104 6.49 17.64 -28.84
CA PHE A 104 5.32 16.83 -28.50
C PHE A 104 4.66 17.29 -27.20
N GLN A 105 5.44 17.57 -26.15
CA GLN A 105 4.91 18.07 -24.88
C GLN A 105 4.25 19.45 -25.02
N ALA A 106 4.88 20.36 -25.76
CA ALA A 106 4.32 21.69 -26.00
C ALA A 106 2.98 21.61 -26.76
N VAL A 107 2.90 20.74 -27.77
CA VAL A 107 1.69 20.47 -28.55
C VAL A 107 0.63 19.78 -27.68
N THR A 108 1.01 18.78 -26.88
CA THR A 108 0.11 18.09 -25.93
C THR A 108 -0.50 19.06 -24.91
N ALA A 109 0.31 19.95 -24.33
CA ALA A 109 -0.14 20.96 -23.37
C ALA A 109 -1.09 22.00 -23.99
N ALA A 110 -1.04 22.19 -25.31
CA ALA A 110 -2.00 23.01 -26.04
C ALA A 110 -3.31 22.27 -26.29
N ILE A 111 -3.25 21.01 -26.72
CA ILE A 111 -4.41 20.21 -27.16
C ILE A 111 -5.22 19.64 -25.99
N VAL A 112 -4.59 19.13 -24.93
CA VAL A 112 -5.28 18.44 -23.83
C VAL A 112 -6.41 19.27 -23.20
N PRO A 113 -6.24 20.57 -22.88
CA PRO A 113 -7.34 21.38 -22.36
C PRO A 113 -8.52 21.55 -23.33
N VAL A 114 -8.24 21.59 -24.63
CA VAL A 114 -9.26 21.74 -25.68
C VAL A 114 -10.07 20.45 -25.81
N LEU A 115 -9.40 19.30 -25.68
CA LEU A 115 -10.06 18.00 -25.66
C LEU A 115 -10.99 17.88 -24.45
N SER A 116 -10.54 18.28 -23.26
CA SER A 116 -11.37 18.30 -22.05
C SER A 116 -12.64 19.14 -22.22
N GLN A 117 -12.52 20.35 -22.80
CA GLN A 117 -13.67 21.24 -23.02
C GLN A 117 -14.69 20.69 -24.02
N LYS A 118 -14.23 20.15 -25.16
CA LYS A 118 -15.13 19.63 -26.20
C LYS A 118 -15.82 18.32 -25.80
N LEU A 119 -15.20 17.53 -24.92
CA LEU A 119 -15.77 16.29 -24.38
C LEU A 119 -16.85 16.57 -23.32
N GLU A 120 -16.71 17.64 -22.53
CA GLU A 120 -17.76 18.09 -21.59
C GLU A 120 -19.06 18.51 -22.29
N ASP A 121 -18.97 19.13 -23.48
CA ASP A 121 -20.14 19.52 -24.27
C ASP A 121 -20.94 18.32 -24.82
N VAL A 122 -20.28 17.17 -25.06
CA VAL A 122 -20.90 15.95 -25.62
C VAL A 122 -21.61 15.10 -24.54
N HIS A 123 -21.29 15.30 -23.26
CA HIS A 123 -21.95 14.60 -22.14
C HIS A 123 -23.43 14.97 -21.94
N THR A 124 -24.02 15.83 -22.79
CA THR A 124 -25.48 16.05 -22.84
C THR A 124 -26.24 15.08 -23.74
N ILE A 125 -25.57 14.18 -24.46
CA ILE A 125 -26.24 13.18 -25.30
C ILE A 125 -25.98 11.78 -24.73
N ASN A 126 -27.06 11.20 -24.20
CA ASN A 126 -27.16 9.82 -23.70
C ASN A 126 -26.84 8.80 -24.80
N ASP A 127 -25.57 8.48 -25.03
CA ASP A 127 -25.18 7.26 -25.73
C ASP A 127 -24.46 6.32 -24.77
N SER A 128 -25.26 5.45 -24.15
CA SER A 128 -24.85 4.37 -23.25
C SER A 128 -24.04 3.25 -23.92
N ASN A 129 -23.55 3.46 -25.15
CA ASN A 129 -22.78 2.50 -25.95
C ASN A 129 -21.57 3.14 -26.65
N ALA A 130 -21.01 4.24 -26.12
CA ALA A 130 -19.80 4.83 -26.69
C ALA A 130 -18.57 3.96 -26.36
N ASP A 131 -18.33 3.00 -27.27
CA ASP A 131 -17.26 2.01 -27.31
C ASP A 131 -15.91 2.51 -26.80
N SER A 132 -15.17 1.54 -26.26
CA SER A 132 -13.74 1.54 -25.90
C SER A 132 -12.76 1.92 -27.04
N ASP A 133 -13.25 2.50 -28.14
CA ASP A 133 -12.51 2.78 -29.38
C ASP A 133 -12.56 4.28 -29.75
N HIS A 134 -12.75 5.16 -28.77
CA HIS A 134 -12.63 6.61 -29.02
C HIS A 134 -11.18 6.95 -29.41
N PRO A 135 -10.93 7.72 -30.50
CA PRO A 135 -9.58 7.99 -31.01
C PRO A 135 -8.66 8.63 -29.96
N PHE A 136 -9.22 9.43 -29.06
CA PHE A 136 -8.50 9.97 -27.90
C PHE A 136 -7.98 8.89 -26.96
N ASP A 137 -8.76 7.86 -26.66
CA ASP A 137 -8.39 6.83 -25.69
C ASP A 137 -7.27 5.95 -26.25
N ARG A 138 -7.30 5.68 -27.56
CA ARG A 138 -6.22 5.02 -28.30
C ARG A 138 -4.94 5.84 -28.29
N LEU A 139 -5.02 7.12 -28.66
CA LEU A 139 -3.86 8.02 -28.63
C LEU A 139 -3.29 8.10 -27.21
N ARG A 140 -4.14 8.32 -26.20
CA ARG A 140 -3.76 8.38 -24.79
C ARG A 140 -3.00 7.13 -24.34
N SER A 141 -3.49 5.94 -24.72
CA SER A 141 -2.80 4.68 -24.40
C SER A 141 -1.43 4.60 -25.09
N SER A 142 -1.35 4.96 -26.38
CA SER A 142 -0.08 5.01 -27.11
C SER A 142 0.92 5.97 -26.48
N ILE A 143 0.48 7.17 -26.07
CA ILE A 143 1.33 8.16 -25.40
C ILE A 143 1.85 7.63 -24.06
N VAL A 144 0.97 7.09 -23.21
CA VAL A 144 1.37 6.57 -21.89
C VAL A 144 2.35 5.41 -22.03
N ASN A 145 2.10 4.47 -22.95
CA ASN A 145 3.00 3.35 -23.21
C ASN A 145 4.37 3.84 -23.71
N PHE A 146 4.37 4.81 -24.62
CA PHE A 146 5.60 5.39 -25.14
C PHE A 146 6.40 6.12 -24.06
N ILE A 147 5.73 6.89 -23.19
CA ILE A 147 6.37 7.56 -22.04
C ILE A 147 7.07 6.55 -21.14
N LEU A 148 6.38 5.43 -20.86
CA LEU A 148 6.93 4.32 -20.10
C LEU A 148 8.16 3.71 -20.79
N THR A 149 8.08 3.38 -22.08
CA THR A 149 9.20 2.79 -22.83
C THR A 149 10.45 3.67 -22.85
N ILE A 150 10.30 4.99 -23.03
CA ILE A 150 11.45 5.91 -22.96
C ILE A 150 12.01 5.98 -21.54
N GLY A 151 11.13 6.03 -20.53
CA GLY A 151 11.54 5.98 -19.14
C GLY A 151 12.42 4.76 -18.86
N GLU A 152 11.98 3.58 -19.31
CA GLU A 152 12.69 2.30 -19.13
C GLU A 152 14.05 2.29 -19.85
N THR A 153 14.17 2.99 -20.98
CA THR A 153 15.37 2.95 -21.82
C THR A 153 16.47 3.91 -21.35
N TYR A 154 16.10 5.14 -20.97
CA TYR A 154 17.09 6.23 -20.77
C TYR A 154 17.20 6.73 -19.32
N MET A 155 16.21 6.52 -18.44
CA MET A 155 16.27 6.93 -17.03
C MET A 155 16.63 8.41 -16.79
N ASP A 156 16.16 9.31 -17.66
CA ASP A 156 16.46 10.75 -17.57
C ASP A 156 15.50 11.48 -16.61
N THR A 157 16.03 12.38 -15.78
CA THR A 157 15.25 13.10 -14.75
C THR A 157 14.31 14.14 -15.34
N GLU A 158 14.75 14.86 -16.37
CA GLU A 158 13.92 15.88 -17.04
C GLU A 158 12.74 15.20 -17.76
N TRP A 159 12.98 13.99 -18.29
CA TRP A 159 11.93 13.16 -18.87
C TRP A 159 10.89 12.72 -17.84
N PHE A 160 11.29 12.28 -16.65
CA PHE A 160 10.35 11.87 -15.62
C PHE A 160 9.43 13.02 -15.18
N GLU A 161 9.98 14.21 -14.95
CA GLU A 161 9.20 15.39 -14.57
C GLU A 161 8.15 15.74 -15.64
N LYS A 162 8.59 15.83 -16.90
CA LYS A 162 7.69 16.18 -18.00
C LYS A 162 6.70 15.05 -18.35
N GLY A 163 7.13 13.80 -18.21
CA GLY A 163 6.30 12.61 -18.40
C GLY A 163 5.16 12.56 -17.40
N ILE A 164 5.42 12.83 -16.12
CA ILE A 164 4.38 12.88 -15.07
C ILE A 164 3.39 14.02 -15.33
N GLN A 165 3.87 15.22 -15.69
CA GLN A 165 2.98 16.32 -16.07
C GLN A 165 2.07 15.95 -17.25
N THR A 166 2.61 15.22 -18.22
CA THR A 166 1.85 14.74 -19.38
C THR A 166 0.81 13.69 -18.97
N ILE A 167 1.19 12.70 -18.16
CA ILE A 167 0.27 11.68 -17.62
C ILE A 167 -0.85 12.33 -16.80
N LEU A 168 -0.51 13.30 -15.94
CA LEU A 168 -1.47 14.07 -15.17
C LEU A 168 -2.48 14.76 -16.09
N ALA A 169 -2.00 15.50 -17.09
CA ALA A 169 -2.85 16.19 -18.04
C ALA A 169 -3.77 15.21 -18.81
N LEU A 170 -3.26 14.05 -19.23
CA LEU A 170 -4.03 13.01 -19.92
C LEU A 170 -5.03 12.28 -19.03
N SER A 171 -4.85 12.30 -17.72
CA SER A 171 -5.73 11.62 -16.76
C SER A 171 -6.95 12.44 -16.32
N VAL A 172 -6.94 13.76 -16.56
CA VAL A 172 -8.06 14.66 -16.26
C VAL A 172 -9.30 14.40 -17.14
N PRO A 173 -9.18 14.33 -18.49
CA PRO A 173 -10.33 14.05 -19.36
C PRO A 173 -10.75 12.57 -19.32
N ARG A 174 -12.07 12.31 -19.33
CA ARG A 174 -12.68 10.95 -19.33
C ARG A 174 -12.06 10.01 -18.29
N LYS A 175 -12.12 10.41 -17.01
CA LYS A 175 -11.54 9.68 -15.87
C LYS A 175 -11.90 8.20 -15.83
N GLU A 176 -13.16 7.87 -16.09
CA GLU A 176 -13.71 6.51 -16.10
C GLU A 176 -12.98 5.59 -17.10
N HIS A 177 -12.51 6.14 -18.22
CA HIS A 177 -11.84 5.37 -19.26
C HIS A 177 -10.33 5.31 -19.05
N PHE A 178 -9.76 6.07 -18.11
CA PHE A 178 -8.33 6.07 -17.84
C PHE A 178 -7.86 4.82 -17.10
N VAL A 179 -8.79 4.06 -16.51
CA VAL A 179 -8.56 2.85 -15.72
C VAL A 179 -7.55 1.89 -16.37
N HIS A 180 -7.66 1.65 -17.67
CA HIS A 180 -6.75 0.74 -18.40
C HIS A 180 -5.30 1.23 -18.50
N ASN A 181 -5.06 2.53 -18.36
CA ASN A 181 -3.74 3.15 -18.47
C ASN A 181 -3.13 3.49 -17.09
N GLN A 182 -3.90 3.34 -16.00
CA GLN A 182 -3.44 3.66 -14.65
C GLN A 182 -2.23 2.81 -14.24
N ILE A 183 -2.21 1.52 -14.62
CA ILE A 183 -1.11 0.61 -14.28
C ILE A 183 0.20 1.07 -14.93
N GLN A 184 0.19 1.44 -16.22
CA GLN A 184 1.39 1.96 -16.88
C GLN A 184 1.85 3.29 -16.30
N ALA A 185 0.90 4.18 -15.97
CA ALA A 185 1.21 5.45 -15.31
C ALA A 185 1.91 5.24 -13.96
N ILE A 186 1.42 4.29 -13.16
CA ILE A 186 2.02 3.94 -11.86
C ILE A 186 3.37 3.27 -12.03
N LYS A 187 3.54 2.37 -13.01
CA LYS A 187 4.86 1.79 -13.35
C LYS A 187 5.87 2.87 -13.70
N PHE A 188 5.48 3.86 -14.49
CA PHE A 188 6.35 4.99 -14.84
C PHE A 188 6.75 5.81 -13.60
N TRP A 189 5.80 6.07 -12.69
CA TRP A 189 6.10 6.74 -11.43
C TRP A 189 7.07 5.93 -10.55
N LEU A 190 6.86 4.61 -10.43
CA LEU A 190 7.77 3.73 -9.69
C LEU A 190 9.18 3.69 -10.30
N LEU A 191 9.28 3.85 -11.62
CA LEU A 191 10.54 3.94 -12.34
C LEU A 191 11.28 5.25 -12.01
N GLN A 192 10.57 6.37 -11.87
CA GLN A 192 11.16 7.62 -11.41
C GLN A 192 11.79 7.46 -10.03
N VAL A 193 11.05 6.84 -9.09
CA VAL A 193 11.58 6.56 -7.73
C VAL A 193 12.81 5.67 -7.80
N GLN A 194 12.79 4.64 -8.65
CA GLN A 194 13.94 3.76 -8.86
C GLN A 194 15.17 4.51 -9.38
N ASN A 195 14.98 5.40 -10.35
CA ASN A 195 16.05 6.27 -10.84
C ASN A 195 16.57 7.22 -9.75
N GLY A 196 15.67 7.74 -8.91
CA GLY A 196 16.03 8.55 -7.75
C GLY A 196 16.95 7.82 -6.77
N PHE A 197 16.76 6.51 -6.57
CA PHE A 197 17.69 5.68 -5.77
C PHE A 197 19.06 5.57 -6.42
N GLN A 198 19.12 5.39 -7.75
CA GLN A 198 20.40 5.30 -8.47
C GLN A 198 21.20 6.60 -8.42
N LYS A 199 20.50 7.75 -8.36
CA LYS A 199 21.10 9.09 -8.34
C LYS A 199 21.28 9.68 -6.93
N GLU A 200 20.99 8.92 -5.87
CA GLU A 200 21.06 9.35 -4.46
C GLU A 200 20.32 10.69 -4.20
N CYS A 201 19.09 10.81 -4.70
CA CYS A 201 18.28 12.01 -4.51
C CYS A 201 18.01 12.32 -3.01
N SER A 202 17.75 13.59 -2.68
CA SER A 202 17.42 13.99 -1.31
C SER A 202 16.00 13.60 -0.93
N ALA A 203 15.74 13.44 0.38
CA ALA A 203 14.41 13.14 0.91
C ALA A 203 13.34 14.17 0.48
N SER A 204 13.71 15.45 0.33
CA SER A 204 12.80 16.52 -0.11
C SER A 204 12.27 16.30 -1.53
N VAL A 205 13.10 15.75 -2.43
CA VAL A 205 12.70 15.46 -3.81
C VAL A 205 11.71 14.30 -3.84
N PHE A 206 11.92 13.29 -2.99
CA PHE A 206 10.96 12.20 -2.83
C PHE A 206 9.63 12.67 -2.24
N ASP A 207 9.64 13.61 -1.29
CA ASP A 207 8.41 14.20 -0.75
C ASP A 207 7.60 14.93 -1.84
N GLU A 208 8.27 15.70 -2.71
CA GLU A 208 7.62 16.35 -3.86
C GLU A 208 7.02 15.34 -4.84
N TRP A 209 7.74 14.26 -5.15
CA TRP A 209 7.22 13.20 -6.04
C TRP A 209 6.06 12.44 -5.41
N PHE A 210 6.11 12.23 -4.11
CA PHE A 210 5.03 11.60 -3.35
C PHE A 210 3.78 12.50 -3.31
N ASP A 211 3.94 13.81 -3.13
CA ASP A 211 2.84 14.77 -3.24
C ASP A 211 2.19 14.76 -4.63
N CYS A 212 3.00 14.64 -5.69
CA CYS A 212 2.48 14.43 -7.03
C CYS A 212 1.69 13.11 -7.17
N LEU A 213 2.19 12.00 -6.60
CA LEU A 213 1.47 10.72 -6.61
C LEU A 213 0.12 10.82 -5.90
N LEU A 214 0.08 11.43 -4.72
CA LEU A 214 -1.15 11.65 -3.96
C LEU A 214 -2.15 12.47 -4.77
N GLN A 215 -1.69 13.53 -5.45
CA GLN A 215 -2.53 14.32 -6.34
C GLN A 215 -3.08 13.47 -7.49
N VAL A 216 -2.23 12.70 -8.18
CA VAL A 216 -2.65 11.81 -9.29
C VAL A 216 -3.75 10.86 -8.81
N LEU A 217 -3.51 10.17 -7.69
CA LEU A 217 -4.43 9.18 -7.14
C LEU A 217 -5.75 9.82 -6.69
N ALA A 218 -5.71 11.02 -6.10
CA ALA A 218 -6.91 11.78 -5.76
C ALA A 218 -7.74 12.17 -6.99
N HIS A 219 -7.12 12.43 -8.15
CA HIS A 219 -7.85 12.74 -9.37
C HIS A 219 -8.57 11.53 -9.97
N TRP A 220 -8.01 10.32 -9.79
CA TRP A 220 -8.56 9.07 -10.31
C TRP A 220 -9.71 8.53 -9.48
N PHE A 221 -9.81 8.94 -8.20
CA PHE A 221 -10.91 8.54 -7.33
C PHE A 221 -12.29 8.96 -7.92
N PRO A 222 -13.32 8.08 -7.89
CA PRO A 222 -13.38 6.75 -7.30
C PRO A 222 -12.96 5.58 -8.22
N HIS A 223 -12.56 5.87 -9.46
CA HIS A 223 -12.33 4.85 -10.50
C HIS A 223 -10.87 4.35 -10.51
N VAL A 224 -10.37 3.84 -9.39
CA VAL A 224 -9.02 3.27 -9.31
C VAL A 224 -9.06 1.75 -9.52
N HIS A 225 -8.25 1.26 -10.46
CA HIS A 225 -8.11 -0.18 -10.72
C HIS A 225 -7.41 -0.88 -9.54
N GLN A 226 -7.83 -2.08 -9.18
CA GLN A 226 -7.25 -2.85 -8.07
C GLN A 226 -5.75 -3.11 -8.25
N ASP A 227 -5.33 -3.49 -9.47
CA ASP A 227 -3.91 -3.70 -9.80
C ASP A 227 -3.00 -2.48 -9.53
N VAL A 228 -3.54 -1.25 -9.47
CA VAL A 228 -2.78 -0.08 -9.06
C VAL A 228 -2.35 -0.22 -7.60
N ILE A 229 -3.29 -0.57 -6.73
CA ILE A 229 -3.04 -0.81 -5.31
C ILE A 229 -2.07 -1.98 -5.16
N TYR A 230 -2.28 -3.06 -5.92
CA TYR A 230 -1.38 -4.22 -5.91
C TYR A 230 0.06 -3.84 -6.29
N THR A 231 0.22 -3.03 -7.34
CA THR A 231 1.53 -2.61 -7.83
C THR A 231 2.24 -1.68 -6.83
N LEU A 232 1.50 -0.83 -6.13
CA LEU A 232 2.04 0.07 -5.10
C LEU A 232 2.44 -0.70 -3.84
N LEU A 233 1.60 -1.62 -3.37
CA LEU A 233 1.80 -2.41 -2.13
C LEU A 233 2.75 -3.60 -2.29
N ASN A 234 3.12 -3.96 -3.52
CA ASN A 234 4.10 -5.03 -3.73
C ASN A 234 5.40 -4.67 -3.00
N PRO A 235 5.92 -5.53 -2.11
CA PRO A 235 7.13 -5.21 -1.34
C PRO A 235 8.38 -4.97 -2.21
N ASN A 236 8.41 -5.54 -3.41
CA ASN A 236 9.47 -5.31 -4.38
C ASN A 236 9.33 -3.97 -5.14
N SER A 237 8.22 -3.25 -4.98
CA SER A 237 8.00 -1.96 -5.62
C SER A 237 9.01 -0.92 -5.12
N SER A 238 9.36 0.02 -5.99
CA SER A 238 10.26 1.13 -5.62
C SER A 238 9.69 1.98 -4.48
N LEU A 239 8.35 2.08 -4.40
CA LEU A 239 7.66 2.79 -3.33
C LEU A 239 7.85 2.08 -1.98
N MET A 240 7.62 0.76 -1.93
CA MET A 240 7.85 0.01 -0.69
C MET A 240 9.34 0.02 -0.32
N LYS A 241 10.24 0.03 -1.29
CA LYS A 241 11.68 0.19 -1.02
C LYS A 241 12.04 1.56 -0.41
N LEU A 242 11.23 2.62 -0.56
CA LEU A 242 11.50 3.91 0.10
C LEU A 242 11.54 3.78 1.62
N ARG A 243 10.75 2.88 2.22
CA ARG A 243 10.76 2.65 3.68
C ARG A 243 12.11 2.13 4.20
N TRP A 244 12.86 1.44 3.34
CA TRP A 244 14.19 0.94 3.66
C TRP A 244 15.25 2.04 3.60
N VAL A 245 15.09 2.99 2.67
CA VAL A 245 16.02 4.11 2.48
C VAL A 245 15.75 5.25 3.46
N TYR A 246 14.49 5.52 3.78
CA TYR A 246 14.04 6.58 4.68
C TYR A 246 13.06 6.08 5.77
N PRO A 247 13.48 5.16 6.64
CA PRO A 247 12.62 4.57 7.67
C PRO A 247 12.05 5.60 8.66
N PHE A 248 12.75 6.71 8.87
CA PHE A 248 12.33 7.77 9.80
C PHE A 248 11.38 8.82 9.19
N ASN A 249 11.01 8.71 7.90
CA ASN A 249 10.10 9.68 7.28
C ASN A 249 8.65 9.41 7.74
N SER A 250 8.25 10.00 8.87
CA SER A 250 6.92 9.78 9.44
C SER A 250 5.78 10.24 8.52
N ARG A 251 6.01 11.26 7.67
CA ARG A 251 5.02 11.78 6.73
C ARG A 251 4.67 10.73 5.68
N PHE A 252 5.70 10.11 5.09
CA PHE A 252 5.49 9.03 4.13
C PHE A 252 4.61 7.93 4.74
N HIS A 253 4.92 7.50 5.96
CA HIS A 253 4.17 6.45 6.65
C HIS A 253 2.72 6.87 6.93
N SER A 254 2.49 8.08 7.46
CA SER A 254 1.13 8.54 7.79
C SER A 254 0.25 8.72 6.56
N ASP A 255 0.75 9.47 5.58
CA ASP A 255 -0.02 9.88 4.41
C ASP A 255 -0.29 8.67 3.50
N PHE A 256 0.64 7.72 3.43
CA PHE A 256 0.44 6.47 2.72
C PHE A 256 -0.60 5.57 3.39
N MET A 257 -0.59 5.48 4.73
CA MET A 257 -1.62 4.70 5.46
C MET A 257 -3.00 5.32 5.32
N ASP A 258 -3.12 6.64 5.32
CA ASP A 258 -4.40 7.33 5.09
C ASP A 258 -4.91 7.10 3.66
N LEU A 259 -3.99 7.09 2.69
CA LEU A 259 -4.31 6.73 1.30
C LEU A 259 -4.84 5.30 1.19
N ILE A 260 -4.16 4.35 1.82
CA ILE A 260 -4.58 2.94 1.84
C ILE A 260 -6.00 2.81 2.39
N ARG A 261 -6.26 3.41 3.55
CA ARG A 261 -7.59 3.39 4.20
C ARG A 261 -8.67 4.02 3.30
N PHE A 262 -8.33 5.12 2.63
CA PHE A 262 -9.23 5.79 1.72
C PHE A 262 -9.61 4.89 0.53
N PHE A 263 -8.63 4.22 -0.09
CA PHE A 263 -8.90 3.33 -1.22
C PHE A 263 -9.63 2.04 -0.82
N PHE A 264 -9.26 1.41 0.30
CA PHE A 264 -9.92 0.18 0.75
C PHE A 264 -11.36 0.38 1.22
N SER A 265 -11.78 1.61 1.54
CA SER A 265 -13.20 1.90 1.76
C SER A 265 -14.08 1.69 0.51
N SER A 266 -13.48 1.52 -0.67
CA SER A 266 -14.17 1.54 -1.96
C SER A 266 -14.02 0.27 -2.84
N THR A 267 -13.16 -0.68 -2.46
CA THR A 267 -12.84 -1.86 -3.30
C THR A 267 -13.46 -3.14 -2.77
N SER A 268 -14.14 -3.91 -3.63
CA SER A 268 -14.72 -5.22 -3.28
C SER A 268 -13.75 -6.38 -3.48
N GLU A 269 -13.83 -7.34 -2.56
CA GLU A 269 -13.17 -8.65 -2.50
C GLU A 269 -12.93 -9.31 -3.86
N LYS A 270 -11.66 -9.58 -4.20
CA LYS A 270 -11.25 -10.72 -5.02
C LYS A 270 -9.74 -10.98 -4.95
N GLU A 271 -9.41 -12.24 -4.67
CA GLU A 271 -8.14 -12.98 -4.79
C GLU A 271 -6.83 -12.17 -4.85
N GLU A 272 -6.27 -11.86 -3.67
CA GLU A 272 -4.93 -11.25 -3.52
C GLU A 272 -4.08 -11.93 -2.43
N SER A 273 -4.16 -13.27 -2.32
CA SER A 273 -3.38 -14.08 -1.36
C SER A 273 -1.85 -13.95 -1.55
N SER A 274 -1.39 -13.59 -2.75
CA SER A 274 0.03 -13.43 -3.08
C SER A 274 0.68 -12.20 -2.42
N LEU A 275 -0.02 -11.07 -2.28
CA LEU A 275 0.52 -9.89 -1.60
C LEU A 275 0.65 -10.09 -0.11
N ILE A 276 -0.40 -10.65 0.50
CA ILE A 276 -0.39 -11.05 1.91
C ILE A 276 0.81 -11.97 2.15
N HIS A 277 1.07 -12.92 1.23
CA HIS A 277 2.23 -13.79 1.29
C HIS A 277 3.59 -13.08 1.20
N GLN A 278 3.73 -12.11 0.30
CA GLN A 278 4.97 -11.36 0.17
C GLN A 278 5.24 -10.48 1.39
N ILE A 279 4.22 -9.75 1.87
CA ILE A 279 4.33 -8.88 3.06
C ILE A 279 4.63 -9.72 4.30
N THR A 280 3.95 -10.85 4.47
CA THR A 280 4.20 -11.74 5.61
C THR A 280 5.61 -12.35 5.57
N SER A 281 6.12 -12.69 4.38
CA SER A 281 7.51 -13.15 4.24
C SER A 281 8.52 -12.08 4.68
N GLU A 282 8.32 -10.81 4.29
CA GLU A 282 9.18 -9.70 4.74
C GLU A 282 9.11 -9.45 6.25
N ILE A 283 7.91 -9.53 6.84
CA ILE A 283 7.73 -9.49 8.30
C ILE A 283 8.55 -10.59 8.97
N GLY A 284 8.52 -11.82 8.43
CA GLY A 284 9.31 -12.95 8.92
C GLY A 284 10.83 -12.69 8.87
N LEU A 285 11.32 -12.09 7.78
CA LEU A 285 12.73 -11.70 7.63
C LEU A 285 13.14 -10.60 8.61
N MET A 286 12.29 -9.60 8.84
CA MET A 286 12.57 -8.53 9.79
C MET A 286 12.61 -9.02 11.23
N ILE A 287 11.68 -9.90 11.60
CA ILE A 287 11.66 -10.52 12.93
C ILE A 287 12.90 -11.39 13.13
N SER A 288 13.28 -12.22 12.15
CA SER A 288 14.48 -13.04 12.29
C SER A 288 15.75 -12.18 12.40
N PHE A 289 15.83 -11.06 11.66
CA PHE A 289 16.90 -10.08 11.80
C PHE A 289 16.98 -9.48 13.22
N ILE A 290 15.85 -9.01 13.75
CA ILE A 290 15.76 -8.43 15.10
C ILE A 290 16.15 -9.47 16.16
N LEU A 291 15.62 -10.69 16.05
CA LEU A 291 15.88 -11.77 17.02
C LEU A 291 17.33 -12.29 16.99
N LEU A 292 18.00 -12.25 15.82
CA LEU A 292 19.39 -12.69 15.65
C LEU A 292 20.43 -11.58 15.90
N SER A 293 19.99 -10.33 16.10
CA SER A 293 20.88 -9.21 16.40
C SER A 293 21.69 -9.47 17.68
N PRO A 294 23.03 -9.32 17.66
CA PRO A 294 23.93 -9.74 18.74
C PRO A 294 23.75 -8.96 20.05
N ASN A 295 22.96 -7.88 20.07
CA ASN A 295 22.67 -7.12 21.28
C ASN A 295 21.57 -7.73 22.17
N ASN A 296 20.85 -8.75 21.70
CA ASN A 296 19.76 -9.39 22.47
C ASN A 296 20.23 -10.50 23.43
N ALA A 297 21.53 -10.58 23.73
CA ALA A 297 22.12 -11.64 24.55
C ALA A 297 21.82 -11.56 26.07
N ILE A 298 21.00 -10.64 26.54
CA ILE A 298 20.67 -10.55 27.96
C ILE A 298 19.23 -10.09 28.12
N ILE A 299 18.31 -11.01 28.44
CA ILE A 299 17.20 -10.87 29.40
C ILE A 299 16.58 -12.28 29.59
N SER A 300 15.95 -12.48 30.74
CA SER A 300 15.74 -13.73 31.47
C SER A 300 14.85 -14.78 30.81
N LYS A 301 15.34 -16.03 30.82
CA LYS A 301 14.64 -17.30 30.53
C LYS A 301 13.17 -17.30 30.96
N ILE A 302 12.25 -17.21 30.00
CA ILE A 302 10.85 -17.60 30.21
C ILE A 302 10.72 -19.11 29.97
N HIS A 303 10.07 -19.80 30.89
CA HIS A 303 9.60 -21.17 30.70
C HIS A 303 8.09 -21.15 30.47
N PRO A 304 7.61 -21.16 29.22
CA PRO A 304 6.18 -21.34 28.97
C PRO A 304 5.80 -22.79 29.28
N GLN A 305 4.85 -22.98 30.19
CA GLN A 305 4.23 -24.30 30.38
C GLN A 305 3.46 -24.67 29.10
N ARG A 306 4.02 -25.60 28.33
CA ARG A 306 3.42 -26.13 27.10
C ARG A 306 2.02 -26.71 27.36
N LYS A 307 1.00 -26.05 26.83
CA LYS A 307 -0.08 -26.73 26.11
C LYS A 307 0.10 -26.41 24.64
N ASN A 308 0.80 -27.27 23.91
CA ASN A 308 0.80 -27.23 22.45
C ASN A 308 -0.63 -27.55 21.99
N PHE A 309 -1.47 -26.54 21.85
CA PHE A 309 -2.74 -26.73 21.15
C PHE A 309 -2.44 -26.88 19.67
N SER A 310 -2.90 -28.00 19.11
CA SER A 310 -2.78 -28.41 17.73
C SER A 310 -3.64 -27.54 16.81
N ILE A 311 -3.37 -26.23 16.75
CA ILE A 311 -3.99 -25.34 15.74
C ILE A 311 -3.57 -25.80 14.33
N PHE A 312 -2.41 -26.45 14.21
CA PHE A 312 -1.95 -27.12 12.99
C PHE A 312 -2.91 -28.19 12.43
N ASN A 313 -3.82 -28.75 13.22
CA ASN A 313 -4.75 -29.77 12.72
C ASN A 313 -6.04 -29.19 12.13
N VAL A 314 -6.37 -27.92 12.38
CA VAL A 314 -7.58 -27.27 11.84
C VAL A 314 -7.29 -26.57 10.51
N VAL A 315 -6.01 -26.35 10.24
CA VAL A 315 -5.46 -25.67 9.06
C VAL A 315 -5.55 -26.49 7.76
N GLN A 316 -5.99 -27.75 7.82
CA GLN A 316 -5.93 -28.70 6.71
C GLN A 316 -6.89 -28.42 5.53
N GLU A 317 -7.78 -27.43 5.61
CA GLU A 317 -8.78 -27.19 4.55
C GLU A 317 -8.42 -26.07 3.55
N ASN A 318 -7.43 -25.20 3.82
CA ASN A 318 -7.01 -24.13 2.88
C ASN A 318 -5.57 -24.32 2.37
N GLN A 319 -5.42 -24.65 1.08
CA GLN A 319 -4.11 -24.81 0.41
C GLN A 319 -3.29 -23.51 0.39
N GLU A 320 -3.92 -22.33 0.32
CA GLU A 320 -3.24 -21.04 0.30
C GLU A 320 -2.54 -20.72 1.63
N PHE A 321 -3.21 -21.05 2.74
CA PHE A 321 -2.69 -20.83 4.09
C PHE A 321 -1.47 -21.70 4.42
N HIS A 322 -1.43 -22.94 3.91
CA HIS A 322 -0.26 -23.80 4.07
C HIS A 322 1.00 -23.18 3.43
N SER A 323 0.86 -22.54 2.27
CA SER A 323 1.98 -21.86 1.61
C SER A 323 2.45 -20.63 2.42
N LEU A 324 1.53 -19.81 2.92
CA LEU A 324 1.78 -18.65 3.80
C LEU A 324 2.60 -19.04 5.04
N LEU A 325 2.14 -20.06 5.77
CA LEU A 325 2.86 -20.56 6.96
C LEU A 325 4.21 -21.15 6.61
N GLU A 326 4.33 -21.87 5.49
CA GLU A 326 5.60 -22.48 5.08
C GLU A 326 6.63 -21.41 4.68
N SER A 327 6.21 -20.34 3.98
CA SER A 327 7.07 -19.19 3.65
C SER A 327 7.53 -18.43 4.89
N LEU A 328 6.62 -18.14 5.82
CA LEU A 328 6.97 -17.55 7.12
C LEU A 328 7.95 -18.43 7.88
N ARG A 329 7.72 -19.74 7.90
CA ARG A 329 8.60 -20.69 8.59
C ARG A 329 9.98 -20.75 7.95
N LEU A 330 10.06 -20.76 6.62
CA LEU A 330 11.32 -20.72 5.88
C LEU A 330 12.09 -19.41 6.14
N SER A 331 11.41 -18.26 6.13
CA SER A 331 12.01 -16.95 6.42
C SER A 331 12.46 -16.78 7.88
N LEU A 332 11.78 -17.46 8.82
CA LEU A 332 12.19 -17.51 10.24
C LEU A 332 13.36 -18.47 10.49
N GLU A 333 13.52 -19.52 9.68
CA GLU A 333 14.58 -20.54 9.84
C GLU A 333 15.87 -20.20 9.05
N LYS A 334 15.79 -19.42 7.96
CA LYS A 334 16.93 -18.97 7.15
C LYS A 334 16.81 -17.48 6.73
N PRO A 335 17.51 -16.56 7.40
CA PRO A 335 17.60 -15.18 6.93
C PRO A 335 18.61 -15.09 5.78
N ASP A 336 18.17 -15.25 4.54
CA ASP A 336 18.99 -14.90 3.37
C ASP A 336 19.00 -13.37 3.19
N ILE A 337 19.64 -12.66 4.11
CA ILE A 337 19.95 -11.24 3.93
C ILE A 337 21.21 -11.17 3.08
N GLN A 338 21.06 -11.37 1.77
CA GLN A 338 22.12 -11.04 0.82
C GLN A 338 22.27 -9.53 0.79
N SER A 339 23.22 -9.07 1.60
CA SER A 339 23.80 -7.73 1.63
C SER A 339 23.95 -7.15 0.23
N LYS A 340 23.21 -6.08 -0.07
CA LYS A 340 23.73 -4.94 -0.82
C LYS A 340 22.91 -3.70 -0.47
N SER A 341 23.66 -2.68 -0.05
CA SER A 341 23.31 -1.27 0.19
C SER A 341 22.40 -0.94 1.39
N HIS A 342 23.04 -0.22 2.33
CA HIS A 342 22.54 0.45 3.54
C HIS A 342 22.39 -0.39 4.82
N ILE A 343 23.03 0.14 5.86
CA ILE A 343 23.17 -0.43 7.21
C ILE A 343 21.78 -0.49 7.82
N LEU A 344 21.12 -1.66 7.74
CA LEU A 344 19.88 -1.89 8.48
C LEU A 344 20.25 -1.91 9.96
N ASP A 345 19.92 -0.85 10.70
CA ASP A 345 20.02 -0.84 12.17
C ASP A 345 18.75 -1.42 12.79
N GLU A 346 18.83 -1.84 14.05
CA GLU A 346 17.71 -2.46 14.77
C GLU A 346 16.47 -1.53 14.78
N ARG A 347 16.68 -0.22 14.91
CA ARG A 347 15.60 0.79 14.91
C ARG A 347 14.90 0.91 13.56
N SER A 348 15.64 0.88 12.45
CA SER A 348 15.04 0.89 11.11
C SER A 348 14.27 -0.39 10.86
N ALA A 349 14.80 -1.55 11.28
CA ALA A 349 14.09 -2.83 11.19
C ALA A 349 12.78 -2.82 11.99
N MET A 350 12.77 -2.24 13.20
CA MET A 350 11.56 -2.06 14.01
C MET A 350 10.53 -1.17 13.29
N LEU A 351 10.95 -0.03 12.71
CA LEU A 351 10.04 0.87 12.00
C LEU A 351 9.41 0.21 10.77
N ILE A 352 10.21 -0.51 9.97
CA ILE A 352 9.71 -1.24 8.81
C ILE A 352 8.74 -2.34 9.24
N LEU A 353 9.08 -3.10 10.28
CA LEU A 353 8.19 -4.11 10.86
C LEU A 353 6.87 -3.51 11.33
N THR A 354 6.89 -2.36 12.02
CA THR A 354 5.66 -1.71 12.48
C THR A 354 4.77 -1.30 11.31
N PHE A 355 5.36 -0.74 10.25
CA PHE A 355 4.64 -0.35 9.05
C PHE A 355 4.03 -1.55 8.32
N ASP A 356 4.79 -2.64 8.14
CA ASP A 356 4.30 -3.85 7.48
C ASP A 356 3.15 -4.52 8.24
N ILE A 357 3.21 -4.55 9.57
CA ILE A 357 2.11 -5.07 10.41
C ILE A 357 0.87 -4.18 10.28
N GLU A 358 1.02 -2.86 10.17
CA GLU A 358 -0.09 -1.94 9.96
C GLU A 358 -0.75 -2.13 8.59
N ILE A 359 0.05 -2.24 7.51
CA ILE A 359 -0.47 -2.55 6.17
C ILE A 359 -1.21 -3.88 6.19
N LEU A 360 -0.60 -4.92 6.75
CA LEU A 360 -1.20 -6.25 6.84
C LEU A 360 -2.53 -6.21 7.60
N SER A 361 -2.64 -5.38 8.64
CA SER A 361 -3.89 -5.18 9.36
C SER A 361 -5.00 -4.58 8.49
N GLU A 362 -4.69 -3.53 7.73
CA GLU A 362 -5.68 -2.85 6.88
C GLU A 362 -6.10 -3.78 5.72
N LEU A 363 -5.15 -4.53 5.14
CA LEU A 363 -5.41 -5.56 4.12
C LEU A 363 -6.33 -6.67 4.64
N ALA A 364 -6.08 -7.18 5.84
CA ALA A 364 -6.90 -8.23 6.43
C ALA A 364 -8.35 -7.77 6.64
N CYS A 365 -8.54 -6.52 7.05
CA CYS A 365 -9.86 -5.93 7.23
C CYS A 365 -10.57 -5.65 5.90
N ALA A 366 -9.84 -5.20 4.87
CA ALA A 366 -10.40 -4.82 3.58
C ALA A 366 -10.77 -6.02 2.70
N TRP A 367 -9.96 -7.09 2.73
CA TRP A 367 -10.10 -8.24 1.82
C TRP A 367 -10.69 -9.49 2.45
N GLY A 368 -11.09 -9.44 3.73
CA GLY A 368 -11.70 -10.59 4.42
C GLY A 368 -10.73 -11.69 4.85
N HIS A 369 -9.41 -11.51 4.69
CA HIS A 369 -8.36 -12.47 5.11
C HIS A 369 -7.93 -12.34 6.58
N ALA A 370 -8.78 -11.76 7.45
CA ALA A 370 -8.43 -11.47 8.85
C ALA A 370 -8.01 -12.71 9.66
N GLY A 371 -8.49 -13.91 9.30
CA GLY A 371 -8.17 -15.16 9.98
C GLY A 371 -6.76 -15.67 9.68
N GLU A 372 -6.36 -15.57 8.41
CA GLU A 372 -5.02 -15.96 7.96
C GLU A 372 -3.97 -15.04 8.58
N VAL A 373 -4.24 -13.74 8.55
CA VAL A 373 -3.40 -12.71 9.20
C VAL A 373 -3.34 -12.91 10.72
N PHE A 374 -4.47 -13.23 11.37
CA PHE A 374 -4.49 -13.54 12.81
C PHE A 374 -3.56 -14.69 13.16
N LEU A 375 -3.59 -15.79 12.40
CA LEU A 375 -2.75 -16.95 12.65
C LEU A 375 -1.26 -16.66 12.37
N THR A 376 -0.95 -15.89 11.33
CA THR A 376 0.43 -15.42 11.08
C THR A 376 0.95 -14.60 12.25
N LEU A 377 0.18 -13.62 12.74
CA LEU A 377 0.55 -12.80 13.88
C LEU A 377 0.67 -13.62 15.18
N TYR A 378 -0.15 -14.66 15.34
CA TYR A 378 -0.02 -15.60 16.46
C TYR A 378 1.30 -16.38 16.42
N VAL A 379 1.73 -16.87 15.25
CA VAL A 379 3.02 -17.55 15.08
C VAL A 379 4.18 -16.60 15.40
N ILE A 380 4.09 -15.36 14.92
CA ILE A 380 5.06 -14.29 15.22
C ILE A 380 5.18 -14.06 16.73
N ILE A 381 4.05 -13.87 17.42
CA ILE A 381 4.04 -13.65 18.88
C ILE A 381 4.65 -14.84 19.61
N ASN A 382 4.30 -16.07 19.25
CA ASN A 382 4.87 -17.25 19.91
C ASN A 382 6.38 -17.30 19.72
N LYS A 383 6.88 -16.92 18.53
CA LYS A 383 8.32 -16.89 18.27
C LYS A 383 9.03 -15.80 19.07
N ILE A 384 8.42 -14.62 19.20
CA ILE A 384 8.94 -13.54 20.04
C ILE A 384 8.98 -13.97 21.52
N ILE A 385 7.94 -14.66 22.00
CA ILE A 385 7.88 -15.23 23.37
C ILE A 385 8.96 -16.30 23.58
N GLU A 386 9.27 -17.15 22.58
CA GLU A 386 10.34 -18.15 22.68
C GLU A 386 11.74 -17.53 22.86
N HIS A 387 11.95 -16.32 22.34
CA HIS A 387 13.24 -15.63 22.34
C HIS A 387 13.36 -14.54 23.43
N ASP A 388 12.39 -14.45 24.35
CA ASP A 388 12.35 -13.47 25.45
C ASP A 388 12.51 -11.99 24.99
N TYR A 389 12.09 -11.68 23.76
CA TYR A 389 12.22 -10.35 23.19
C TYR A 389 10.96 -9.52 23.44
N PHE A 390 11.05 -8.45 24.24
CA PHE A 390 9.90 -7.61 24.59
C PHE A 390 10.16 -6.13 24.33
N GLU A 391 10.02 -5.70 23.07
CA GLU A 391 9.93 -4.28 22.78
C GLU A 391 8.48 -3.79 22.89
N GLY A 392 8.23 -2.81 23.76
CA GLY A 392 6.88 -2.35 24.08
C GLY A 392 6.08 -1.81 22.89
N VAL A 393 6.73 -1.21 21.89
CA VAL A 393 6.07 -0.67 20.70
C VAL A 393 5.55 -1.78 19.80
N ILE A 394 6.41 -2.73 19.42
CA ILE A 394 6.04 -3.90 18.61
C ILE A 394 4.95 -4.71 19.31
N MET A 395 5.10 -4.96 20.62
CA MET A 395 4.11 -5.72 21.37
C MET A 395 2.74 -5.04 21.43
N ASN A 396 2.70 -3.72 21.62
CA ASN A 396 1.45 -2.96 21.57
C ASN A 396 0.80 -3.03 20.20
N LEU A 397 1.59 -2.91 19.14
CA LEU A 397 1.08 -2.98 17.78
C LEU A 397 0.53 -4.36 17.46
N LEU A 398 1.30 -5.42 17.71
CA LEU A 398 0.87 -6.81 17.49
C LEU A 398 -0.44 -7.13 18.24
N LEU A 399 -0.53 -6.74 19.51
CA LEU A 399 -1.75 -6.93 20.31
C LEU A 399 -2.93 -6.13 19.77
N ASN A 400 -2.71 -4.88 19.35
CA ASN A 400 -3.76 -4.05 18.77
C ASN A 400 -4.24 -4.59 17.42
N THR A 401 -3.32 -5.05 16.57
CA THR A 401 -3.63 -5.67 15.29
C THR A 401 -4.40 -6.98 15.47
N LEU A 402 -3.97 -7.87 16.38
CA LEU A 402 -4.71 -9.09 16.72
C LEU A 402 -6.11 -8.79 17.27
N ARG A 403 -6.24 -7.75 18.10
CA ARG A 403 -7.55 -7.31 18.59
C ARG A 403 -8.44 -6.78 17.46
N ARG A 404 -7.87 -6.09 16.46
CA ARG A 404 -8.60 -5.57 15.29
C ARG A 404 -9.07 -6.69 14.36
N THR A 405 -8.20 -7.66 14.06
CA THR A 405 -8.53 -8.79 13.19
C THR A 405 -9.53 -9.75 13.83
N SER A 406 -9.58 -9.83 15.15
CA SER A 406 -10.52 -10.68 15.90
C SER A 406 -11.91 -10.06 16.16
N LYS A 407 -12.34 -9.05 15.38
CA LYS A 407 -13.65 -8.40 15.58
C LYS A 407 -14.82 -9.00 14.78
N SER A 408 -14.58 -9.78 13.73
CA SER A 408 -15.68 -10.40 12.98
C SER A 408 -16.26 -11.61 13.71
N GLU A 409 -17.56 -11.86 13.53
CA GLU A 409 -18.30 -12.91 14.25
C GLU A 409 -17.80 -14.32 13.93
N ASP A 410 -17.29 -14.53 12.71
CA ASP A 410 -16.80 -15.83 12.21
C ASP A 410 -15.56 -16.36 12.96
N TYR A 411 -14.82 -15.50 13.69
CA TYR A 411 -13.63 -15.93 14.45
C TYR A 411 -13.93 -16.47 15.85
N PHE A 412 -15.16 -16.30 16.33
CA PHE A 412 -15.55 -16.73 17.66
C PHE A 412 -16.23 -18.10 17.65
N ILE A 413 -17.02 -18.39 16.60
CA ILE A 413 -17.87 -19.58 16.53
C ILE A 413 -17.85 -20.15 15.12
N ASP A 414 -17.48 -21.42 15.00
CA ASP A 414 -17.51 -22.14 13.73
C ASP A 414 -18.92 -22.70 13.50
N ASN A 415 -19.67 -22.09 12.59
CA ASN A 415 -21.05 -22.48 12.25
C ASN A 415 -21.13 -23.64 11.24
N SER A 416 -20.00 -24.23 10.82
CA SER A 416 -19.91 -25.16 9.70
C SER A 416 -20.78 -26.43 9.81
N LYS A 417 -21.35 -26.76 11.00
CA LYS A 417 -22.14 -28.00 11.20
C LYS A 417 -23.41 -27.85 12.05
N GLY A 418 -23.94 -26.64 12.26
CA GLY A 418 -25.15 -26.44 13.07
C GLY A 418 -25.00 -26.81 14.56
N LYS A 419 -23.76 -26.86 15.04
CA LYS A 419 -23.38 -26.88 16.46
C LYS A 419 -22.38 -25.74 16.65
N ASP A 420 -22.61 -24.87 17.64
CA ASP A 420 -21.64 -23.84 18.04
C ASP A 420 -20.38 -24.52 18.58
N LEU A 421 -19.44 -24.88 17.71
CA LEU A 421 -18.13 -25.37 18.12
C LEU A 421 -17.26 -24.14 18.40
N VAL A 422 -16.55 -24.18 19.53
CA VAL A 422 -15.59 -23.12 19.89
C VAL A 422 -14.52 -23.08 18.81
N ALA A 423 -14.39 -21.94 18.15
CA ALA A 423 -13.41 -21.79 17.10
C ALA A 423 -11.97 -21.93 17.69
N PRO A 424 -11.04 -22.62 17.03
CA PRO A 424 -9.67 -22.76 17.51
C PRO A 424 -8.93 -21.42 17.57
N THR A 425 -9.35 -20.45 16.77
CA THR A 425 -8.96 -19.04 16.84
C THR A 425 -9.32 -18.42 18.20
N PHE A 426 -10.51 -18.70 18.74
CA PHE A 426 -10.92 -18.25 20.07
C PHE A 426 -10.02 -18.79 21.18
N LEU A 427 -9.69 -20.09 21.13
CA LEU A 427 -8.76 -20.69 22.10
C LEU A 427 -7.35 -20.10 21.99
N ALA A 428 -6.88 -19.80 20.78
CA ALA A 428 -5.63 -19.09 20.55
C ALA A 428 -5.65 -17.69 21.19
N MET A 429 -6.73 -16.92 21.00
CA MET A 429 -6.91 -15.59 21.64
C MET A 429 -6.81 -15.67 23.16
N ILE A 430 -7.53 -16.60 23.78
CA ILE A 430 -7.50 -16.79 25.23
C ILE A 430 -6.10 -17.20 25.71
N THR A 431 -5.43 -18.07 24.97
CA THR A 431 -4.05 -18.50 25.29
C THR A 431 -3.09 -17.32 25.27
N ILE A 432 -3.16 -16.44 24.26
CA ILE A 432 -2.34 -15.21 24.17
C ILE A 432 -2.61 -14.30 25.37
N ILE A 433 -3.88 -14.04 25.68
CA ILE A 433 -4.24 -13.17 26.81
C ILE A 433 -3.72 -13.76 28.12
N LEU A 434 -3.87 -15.07 28.33
CA LEU A 434 -3.38 -15.76 29.52
C LEU A 434 -1.85 -15.72 29.64
N THR A 435 -1.10 -15.99 28.58
CA THR A 435 0.38 -15.97 28.62
C THR A 435 0.91 -14.58 28.96
N PHE A 436 0.35 -13.53 28.35
CA PHE A 436 0.73 -12.15 28.68
C PHE A 436 0.31 -11.74 30.08
N LEU A 437 -0.92 -12.05 30.51
CA LEU A 437 -1.37 -11.73 31.86
C LEU A 437 -0.61 -12.50 32.95
N GLN A 438 0.01 -13.64 32.65
CA GLN A 438 0.89 -14.33 33.59
C GLN A 438 2.26 -13.63 33.73
N ASN A 439 2.73 -12.93 32.68
CA ASN A 439 4.04 -12.27 32.60
C ASN A 439 3.99 -10.75 32.80
N GLN A 440 3.20 -10.26 33.77
CA GLN A 440 2.93 -8.83 33.99
C GLN A 440 4.14 -7.94 34.24
N ARG A 441 5.26 -8.49 34.71
CA ARG A 441 6.43 -7.70 35.14
C ARG A 441 7.18 -7.06 33.96
N GLU A 442 7.01 -7.60 32.77
CA GLU A 442 7.72 -7.21 31.55
C GLU A 442 6.82 -6.44 30.58
N LEU A 443 5.51 -6.34 30.88
CA LEU A 443 4.54 -5.66 30.03
C LEU A 443 4.50 -4.15 30.27
N SER A 444 4.39 -3.39 29.17
CA SER A 444 4.11 -1.96 29.24
C SER A 444 2.69 -1.69 29.74
N PHE A 445 2.47 -0.52 30.34
CA PHE A 445 1.14 -0.09 30.79
C PHE A 445 0.10 -0.12 29.66
N ASN A 446 0.49 0.32 28.47
CA ASN A 446 -0.39 0.34 27.29
C ASN A 446 -0.78 -1.07 26.86
N SER A 447 0.16 -2.03 26.92
CA SER A 447 -0.10 -3.43 26.54
C SER A 447 -1.11 -4.07 27.49
N LEU A 448 -0.96 -3.79 28.79
CA LEU A 448 -1.90 -4.29 29.79
C LEU A 448 -3.29 -3.65 29.63
N SER A 449 -3.37 -2.35 29.32
CA SER A 449 -4.65 -1.69 29.01
C SER A 449 -5.32 -2.30 27.78
N LEU A 450 -4.56 -2.58 26.72
CA LEU A 450 -5.06 -3.22 25.50
C LEU A 450 -5.58 -4.63 25.77
N LEU A 451 -4.89 -5.43 26.59
CA LEU A 451 -5.34 -6.77 26.98
C LEU A 451 -6.66 -6.72 27.78
N LEU A 452 -6.81 -5.74 28.66
CA LEU A 452 -8.04 -5.52 29.42
C LEU A 452 -9.20 -5.14 28.49
N GLU A 453 -8.97 -4.23 27.54
CA GLU A 453 -9.97 -3.87 26.54
C GLU A 453 -10.33 -5.05 25.63
N TRP A 454 -9.35 -5.85 25.22
CA TRP A 454 -9.59 -7.04 24.41
C TRP A 454 -10.44 -8.08 25.16
N THR A 455 -10.13 -8.29 26.46
CA THR A 455 -10.93 -9.16 27.34
C THR A 455 -12.37 -8.65 27.46
N ARG A 456 -12.55 -7.31 27.55
CA ARG A 456 -13.87 -6.69 27.58
C ARG A 456 -14.65 -6.92 26.28
N ASP A 457 -13.99 -6.79 25.13
CA ASP A 457 -14.62 -7.00 23.83
C ASP A 457 -15.07 -8.46 23.67
N ILE A 458 -14.27 -9.42 24.12
CA ILE A 458 -14.63 -10.85 24.16
C ILE A 458 -15.88 -11.07 25.03
N LEU A 459 -15.94 -10.48 26.23
CA LEU A 459 -17.10 -10.60 27.11
C LEU A 459 -18.35 -9.95 26.52
N LEU A 460 -18.21 -8.82 25.84
CA LEU A 460 -19.31 -8.15 25.15
C LEU A 460 -19.87 -9.03 24.02
N PHE A 461 -18.99 -9.68 23.25
CA PHE A 461 -19.39 -10.66 22.24
C PHE A 461 -20.18 -11.80 22.89
N CYS A 462 -19.65 -12.41 23.96
CA CYS A 462 -20.35 -13.49 24.67
C CYS A 462 -21.71 -13.05 25.27
N LYS A 463 -21.90 -11.77 25.59
CA LYS A 463 -23.18 -11.22 26.07
C LYS A 463 -24.23 -11.15 24.96
N ASN A 464 -23.79 -10.75 23.76
CA ASN A 464 -24.68 -10.54 22.61
C ASN A 464 -24.97 -11.84 21.87
N HIS A 465 -24.08 -12.84 21.94
CA HIS A 465 -24.25 -14.11 21.25
C HIS A 465 -25.25 -15.04 21.98
N GLN A 466 -26.21 -15.59 21.22
CA GLN A 466 -27.12 -16.62 21.72
C GLN A 466 -26.48 -18.01 21.52
N PHE A 467 -25.80 -18.53 22.54
CA PHE A 467 -25.21 -19.88 22.48
C PHE A 467 -26.29 -20.94 22.27
N SER A 468 -26.17 -21.72 21.20
CA SER A 468 -27.08 -22.82 20.86
C SER A 468 -26.84 -24.09 21.71
N SER A 469 -25.63 -24.25 22.27
CA SER A 469 -25.25 -25.40 23.10
C SER A 469 -24.81 -25.01 24.51
N ILE A 470 -25.27 -25.76 25.52
CA ILE A 470 -24.87 -25.58 26.93
C ILE A 470 -23.41 -25.97 27.14
N GLU A 471 -22.90 -26.94 26.37
CA GLU A 471 -21.53 -27.45 26.47
C GLU A 471 -20.50 -26.41 26.02
N SER A 472 -20.71 -25.75 24.86
CA SER A 472 -19.81 -24.70 24.37
C SER A 472 -19.77 -23.49 25.31
N LYS A 473 -20.91 -23.11 25.89
CA LYS A 473 -20.98 -22.07 26.93
C LYS A 473 -20.14 -22.43 28.16
N SER A 474 -20.16 -23.69 28.59
CA SER A 474 -19.41 -24.16 29.77
C SER A 474 -17.89 -24.19 29.54
N GLU A 475 -17.45 -24.52 28.32
CA GLU A 475 -16.04 -24.57 27.95
C GLU A 475 -15.46 -23.15 27.83
N ILE A 476 -16.18 -22.24 27.18
CA ILE A 476 -15.84 -20.81 27.12
C ILE A 476 -15.77 -20.21 28.54
N GLN A 477 -16.76 -20.52 29.40
CA GLN A 477 -16.79 -20.04 30.78
C GLN A 477 -15.54 -20.47 31.56
N LYS A 478 -15.05 -21.70 31.36
CA LYS A 478 -13.86 -22.24 32.03
C LYS A 478 -12.58 -21.53 31.62
N GLU A 479 -12.40 -21.27 30.33
CA GLU A 479 -11.19 -20.60 29.82
C GLU A 479 -11.17 -19.11 30.20
N ILE A 480 -12.30 -18.41 30.09
CA ILE A 480 -12.40 -17.01 30.54
C ILE A 480 -12.26 -16.90 32.06
N SER A 481 -12.78 -17.86 32.83
CA SER A 481 -12.62 -17.88 34.29
C SER A 481 -11.14 -17.86 34.71
N GLN A 482 -10.24 -18.49 33.94
CA GLN A 482 -8.81 -18.46 34.23
C GLN A 482 -8.24 -17.04 34.07
N ILE A 483 -8.66 -16.31 33.04
CA ILE A 483 -8.29 -14.90 32.83
C ILE A 483 -8.76 -14.07 34.03
N ILE A 484 -10.03 -14.21 34.43
CA ILE A 484 -10.59 -13.43 35.53
C ILE A 484 -9.87 -13.69 36.85
N CYS A 485 -9.51 -14.95 37.16
CA CYS A 485 -8.72 -15.28 38.34
C CYS A 485 -7.37 -14.55 38.35
N ILE A 486 -6.66 -14.53 37.22
CA ILE A 486 -5.38 -13.83 37.11
C ILE A 486 -5.57 -12.32 37.23
N LEU A 487 -6.62 -11.75 36.60
CA LEU A 487 -6.95 -10.32 36.73
C LEU A 487 -7.25 -9.92 38.19
N ALA A 488 -7.91 -10.79 38.95
CA ALA A 488 -8.15 -10.56 40.38
C ALA A 488 -6.84 -10.49 41.17
N ASP A 489 -5.89 -11.39 40.89
CA ASP A 489 -4.55 -11.34 41.49
C ASP A 489 -3.78 -10.06 41.10
N ILE A 490 -3.92 -9.61 39.85
CA ILE A 490 -3.33 -8.35 39.33
C ILE A 490 -3.85 -7.13 40.06
N SER A 491 -5.16 -7.08 40.33
CA SER A 491 -5.78 -5.95 41.05
C SER A 491 -5.14 -5.70 42.42
N GLY A 492 -4.54 -6.76 42.99
CA GLY A 492 -3.77 -6.76 44.23
C GLY A 492 -2.45 -5.98 44.13
N ILE A 493 -1.78 -6.09 42.98
CA ILE A 493 -0.36 -5.78 42.76
C ILE A 493 -0.16 -4.54 41.87
N ALA A 494 -1.12 -4.23 41.01
CA ALA A 494 -1.02 -3.15 40.04
C ALA A 494 -0.85 -1.76 40.70
N LYS A 495 0.26 -1.09 40.39
CA LYS A 495 0.58 0.25 40.92
C LYS A 495 -0.25 1.37 40.28
N ASN A 496 -0.80 1.15 39.08
CA ASN A 496 -1.52 2.18 38.32
C ASN A 496 -3.02 2.17 38.64
N ILE A 497 -3.55 3.34 39.00
CA ILE A 497 -4.94 3.54 39.40
C ILE A 497 -5.92 3.23 38.26
N ASN A 498 -5.59 3.58 37.01
CA ASN A 498 -6.49 3.38 35.87
C ASN A 498 -6.74 1.89 35.57
N ILE A 499 -5.68 1.07 35.58
CA ILE A 499 -5.80 -0.40 35.44
C ILE A 499 -6.62 -0.97 36.60
N ARG A 500 -6.35 -0.50 37.82
CA ARG A 500 -7.04 -0.97 39.02
C ARG A 500 -8.54 -0.67 39.00
N LEU A 501 -8.97 0.40 38.33
CA LEU A 501 -10.39 0.75 38.14
C LEU A 501 -11.06 -0.01 36.97
N GLN A 502 -10.30 -0.47 35.98
CA GLN A 502 -10.84 -1.23 34.85
C GLN A 502 -11.10 -2.70 35.21
N ILE A 503 -10.24 -3.32 36.04
CA ILE A 503 -10.35 -4.73 36.40
C ILE A 503 -11.72 -5.08 37.04
N PRO A 504 -12.23 -4.34 38.04
CA PRO A 504 -13.55 -4.62 38.62
C PRO A 504 -14.69 -4.52 37.62
N LYS A 505 -14.59 -3.63 36.64
CA LYS A 505 -15.60 -3.50 35.57
C LYS A 505 -15.64 -4.75 34.70
N ILE A 506 -14.47 -5.29 34.32
CA ILE A 506 -14.36 -6.53 33.52
C ILE A 506 -14.89 -7.73 34.30
N ILE A 507 -14.58 -7.81 35.60
CA ILE A 507 -15.14 -8.83 36.49
C ILE A 507 -16.67 -8.73 36.54
N GLY A 508 -17.21 -7.51 36.65
CA GLY A 508 -18.65 -7.26 36.57
C GLY A 508 -19.27 -7.74 35.24
N TYR A 509 -18.65 -7.43 34.10
CA TYR A 509 -19.09 -7.91 32.79
C TYR A 509 -19.08 -9.44 32.69
N TYR A 510 -18.11 -10.12 33.30
CA TYR A 510 -18.10 -11.59 33.35
C TYR A 510 -19.32 -12.13 34.11
N PHE A 511 -19.64 -11.56 35.27
CA PHE A 511 -20.82 -11.97 36.05
C PHE A 511 -22.13 -11.69 35.30
N ASP A 512 -22.22 -10.59 34.55
CA ASP A 512 -23.38 -10.31 33.68
C ASP A 512 -23.60 -11.41 32.62
N VAL A 513 -22.53 -12.02 32.11
CA VAL A 513 -22.58 -12.99 31.00
C VAL A 513 -22.79 -14.42 31.50
N PHE A 514 -22.01 -14.84 32.50
CA PHE A 514 -21.95 -16.24 32.95
C PHE A 514 -22.58 -16.48 34.33
N GLY A 515 -22.83 -15.43 35.12
CA GLY A 515 -23.52 -15.50 36.42
C GLY A 515 -22.72 -16.16 37.56
N THR A 516 -21.80 -17.08 37.26
CA THR A 516 -21.05 -17.84 38.28
C THR A 516 -19.55 -17.91 37.95
N LEU A 517 -18.72 -17.75 38.98
CA LEU A 517 -17.27 -17.91 38.92
C LEU A 517 -16.87 -18.93 39.99
N HIS A 518 -16.31 -20.07 39.59
CA HIS A 518 -15.75 -21.04 40.52
C HIS A 518 -14.34 -20.58 40.93
N LEU A 519 -14.27 -19.58 41.82
CA LEU A 519 -13.02 -19.11 42.41
C LEU A 519 -12.56 -20.08 43.51
N ARG A 520 -11.23 -20.28 43.61
CA ARG A 520 -10.65 -20.84 44.84
C ARG A 520 -10.94 -19.86 45.99
N GLU A 521 -11.37 -20.36 47.16
CA GLU A 521 -11.79 -19.56 48.33
C GLU A 521 -10.77 -18.47 48.74
N GLU A 522 -9.48 -18.67 48.45
CA GLU A 522 -8.39 -17.74 48.75
C GLU A 522 -8.39 -16.43 47.94
N VAL A 523 -9.04 -16.40 46.77
CA VAL A 523 -9.12 -15.20 45.91
C VAL A 523 -10.34 -14.35 46.28
N PHE A 524 -11.42 -14.99 46.75
CA PHE A 524 -12.65 -14.33 47.17
C PHE A 524 -12.43 -13.44 48.40
N SER A 525 -11.60 -13.88 49.36
CA SER A 525 -11.23 -13.07 50.53
C SER A 525 -10.44 -11.81 50.14
N LYS A 526 -9.54 -11.90 49.15
CA LYS A 526 -8.75 -10.75 48.68
C LYS A 526 -9.57 -9.69 47.93
N ILE A 527 -10.67 -10.09 47.28
CA ILE A 527 -11.59 -9.18 46.57
C ILE A 527 -12.58 -8.52 47.54
N ILE A 528 -13.04 -9.24 48.57
CA ILE A 528 -14.01 -8.72 49.55
C ILE A 528 -13.37 -7.81 50.60
N ASP A 529 -12.10 -8.03 50.96
CA ASP A 529 -11.38 -7.20 51.94
C ASP A 529 -10.90 -5.83 51.38
N ARG A 530 -11.31 -5.45 50.15
CA ARG A 530 -10.93 -4.19 49.49
C ARG A 530 -12.12 -3.52 48.81
#